data_AF-A0A496X6Y3-F1
#
_entry.id   AF-A0A496X6Y3-F1
#
_cell.length_a   1.000
_cell.length_b   1.000
_cell.length_c   1.000
_cell.angle_alpha   90.00
_cell.angle_beta   90.00
_cell.angle_gamma   90.00
#
_symmetry.space_group_name_H-M   'P 1'
#
loop_
_entity.id
_entity.type
_entity.pdbx_description
1 polymer ?
#
loop_
_entity_poly.entity_id
_entity_poly.type
_entity_poly.pdbx_seq_one_letter_code
_entity_poly.pdbx_strand_id
1 'polypeptide(L)'
;GLCDGATAAALYGPTDSRITAQILLNPWAHTESGNARAYLWYYYPRRILQLDFWQSLFTGKVRVIESLLDLLKKASRTLGWWTPANSAQSGPYLERMLQALKNFEGKVLCVTSQNDITAVEFKNLLASGAEWRKVGKRMKLIDLAGADHTLSDEEDLSLFITATTDWLSASRSSETYQPESESS
;
A
#
# COMPACT_ATOMS: atom_id res chain seq x y z
N GLY A 1 5.46 0.07 0.61
CA GLY A 1 5.04 1.41 0.14
C GLY A 1 4.07 2.01 1.14
N LEU A 2 3.90 3.33 1.14
CA LEU A 2 2.92 4.08 1.94
C LEU A 2 1.91 4.78 1.00
N CYS A 3 0.62 4.81 1.34
CA CYS A 3 -0.41 5.55 0.59
C CYS A 3 -0.45 5.22 -0.92
N ASP A 4 -0.20 6.20 -1.78
CA ASP A 4 -0.06 6.04 -3.23
C ASP A 4 1.13 5.14 -3.62
N GLY A 5 2.23 5.21 -2.86
CA GLY A 5 3.36 4.29 -2.99
C GLY A 5 3.03 2.85 -2.57
N ALA A 6 2.09 2.64 -1.66
CA ALA A 6 1.59 1.29 -1.33
C ALA A 6 0.73 0.75 -2.48
N THR A 7 -0.17 1.58 -2.98
CA THR A 7 -0.97 1.35 -4.19
C THR A 7 -0.11 0.99 -5.41
N ALA A 8 0.95 1.77 -5.67
CA ALA A 8 1.87 1.53 -6.78
C ALA A 8 2.62 0.21 -6.61
N ALA A 9 3.07 -0.10 -5.39
CA ALA A 9 3.70 -1.39 -5.10
C ALA A 9 2.74 -2.55 -5.39
N ALA A 10 1.50 -2.48 -4.90
CA ALA A 10 0.48 -3.51 -5.13
C ALA A 10 0.22 -3.77 -6.62
N LEU A 11 0.15 -2.71 -7.43
CA LEU A 11 0.02 -2.80 -8.88
C LEU A 11 1.26 -3.41 -9.56
N TYR A 12 2.45 -3.06 -9.11
CA TYR A 12 3.72 -3.49 -9.72
C TYR A 12 4.11 -4.92 -9.34
N GLY A 13 3.81 -5.36 -8.11
CA GLY A 13 4.19 -6.66 -7.56
C GLY A 13 4.03 -7.86 -8.52
N PRO A 14 2.86 -8.09 -9.13
CA PRO A 14 2.66 -9.25 -10.02
C PRO A 14 3.43 -9.14 -11.35
N THR A 15 4.00 -7.98 -11.69
CA THR A 15 4.77 -7.79 -12.94
C THR A 15 6.24 -8.19 -12.82
N ASP A 16 6.73 -8.44 -11.60
CA ASP A 16 8.13 -8.75 -11.31
C ASP A 16 8.23 -9.99 -10.42
N SER A 17 8.60 -11.11 -11.02
CA SER A 17 8.69 -12.41 -10.35
C SER A 17 9.75 -12.46 -9.24
N ARG A 18 10.65 -11.47 -9.16
CA ARG A 18 11.64 -11.37 -8.09
C ARG A 18 11.03 -10.86 -6.79
N ILE A 19 9.83 -10.27 -6.83
CA ILE A 19 9.14 -9.76 -5.64
C ILE A 19 8.40 -10.91 -4.96
N THR A 20 8.96 -11.40 -3.85
CA THR A 20 8.37 -12.50 -3.06
C THR A 20 7.44 -12.00 -1.95
N ALA A 21 7.56 -10.73 -1.56
CA ALA A 21 6.77 -10.15 -0.48
C ALA A 21 6.52 -8.65 -0.69
N GLN A 22 5.39 -8.15 -0.18
CA GLN A 22 5.04 -6.74 -0.18
C GLN A 22 4.54 -6.28 1.19
N ILE A 23 4.98 -5.10 1.61
CA ILE A 23 4.48 -4.40 2.80
C ILE A 23 3.78 -3.13 2.33
N LEU A 24 2.49 -3.05 2.60
CA LEU A 24 1.59 -1.99 2.16
C LEU A 24 1.09 -1.24 3.41
N LEU A 25 1.53 0.00 3.60
CA LEU A 25 1.09 0.86 4.70
C LEU A 25 0.04 1.85 4.20
N ASN A 26 -1.12 1.88 4.84
CA ASN A 26 -2.22 2.80 4.55
C ASN A 26 -2.57 2.91 3.04
N PRO A 27 -2.89 1.81 2.32
CA PRO A 27 -3.04 1.85 0.87
C PRO A 27 -4.15 2.78 0.41
N TRP A 28 -3.89 3.59 -0.61
CA TRP A 28 -4.89 4.52 -1.12
C TRP A 28 -5.90 3.83 -2.05
N ALA A 29 -7.16 3.84 -1.64
CA ALA A 29 -8.23 3.02 -2.22
C ALA A 29 -9.49 3.80 -2.58
N HIS A 30 -9.37 5.11 -2.75
CA HIS A 30 -10.51 6.01 -2.86
C HIS A 30 -11.30 5.86 -4.17
N THR A 31 -12.62 6.08 -4.11
CA THR A 31 -13.53 6.17 -5.26
C THR A 31 -14.18 7.56 -5.34
N GLU A 32 -14.33 8.12 -6.55
CA GLU A 32 -15.04 9.40 -6.74
C GLU A 32 -16.50 9.41 -6.25
N SER A 33 -17.11 8.25 -6.03
CA SER A 33 -18.43 8.11 -5.40
C SER A 33 -18.46 8.44 -3.90
N GLY A 34 -17.30 8.57 -3.25
CA GLY A 34 -17.21 9.20 -1.94
C GLY A 34 -17.24 10.72 -2.10
N ASN A 35 -18.24 11.39 -1.52
CA ASN A 35 -18.42 12.85 -1.49
C ASN A 35 -17.24 13.68 -0.92
N ALA A 36 -16.06 13.08 -0.74
CA ALA A 36 -14.96 13.57 0.07
C ALA A 36 -13.83 14.26 -0.71
N ARG A 37 -13.99 14.56 -2.01
CA ARG A 37 -12.99 15.37 -2.73
C ARG A 37 -12.74 16.71 -2.04
N ALA A 38 -13.78 17.30 -1.43
CA ALA A 38 -13.65 18.50 -0.60
C ALA A 38 -13.17 18.22 0.83
N TYR A 39 -13.57 17.09 1.42
CA TYR A 39 -13.25 16.77 2.82
C TYR A 39 -11.79 16.36 3.02
N LEU A 40 -11.24 15.55 2.10
CA LEU A 40 -9.84 15.12 2.10
C LEU A 40 -8.90 16.30 1.77
N TRP A 41 -9.19 17.07 0.71
CA TRP A 41 -8.37 18.25 0.41
C TRP A 41 -8.40 19.34 1.49
N TYR A 42 -9.43 19.37 2.33
CA TYR A 42 -9.50 20.33 3.45
C TYR A 42 -8.71 19.85 4.68
N TYR A 43 -8.67 18.53 4.93
CA TYR A 43 -7.97 17.94 6.08
C TYR A 43 -6.47 17.69 5.85
N TYR A 44 -6.06 17.38 4.60
CA TYR A 44 -4.70 16.95 4.28
C TYR A 44 -3.61 18.03 4.16
N PRO A 45 -3.88 19.30 3.73
CA PRO A 45 -2.78 20.21 3.38
C PRO A 45 -2.06 20.81 4.59
N ARG A 46 -2.56 20.67 5.81
CA ARG A 46 -1.93 21.31 6.98
C ARG A 46 -0.73 20.57 7.56
N ARG A 47 -0.54 19.27 7.31
CA ARG A 47 0.57 18.50 7.93
C ARG A 47 1.44 17.76 6.92
N ILE A 48 0.86 17.23 5.84
CA ILE A 48 1.59 16.41 4.85
C ILE A 48 2.28 17.27 3.77
N LEU A 49 1.80 18.51 3.53
CA LEU A 49 2.36 19.45 2.55
C LEU A 49 3.26 20.53 3.16
N GLN A 50 3.54 20.49 4.48
CA GLN A 50 4.50 21.43 5.04
C GLN A 50 5.91 21.05 4.57
N LEU A 51 6.54 21.93 3.80
CA LEU A 51 7.93 21.80 3.34
C LEU A 51 8.90 21.53 4.51
N ASP A 52 8.61 22.09 5.67
CA ASP A 52 9.41 21.92 6.89
C ASP A 52 9.36 20.47 7.44
N PHE A 53 8.25 19.76 7.21
CA PHE A 53 8.06 18.35 7.60
C PHE A 53 8.90 17.38 6.74
N TRP A 54 9.06 17.70 5.46
CA TRP A 54 9.95 16.96 4.57
C TRP A 54 11.42 17.36 4.75
N GLN A 55 11.71 18.60 5.15
CA GLN A 55 13.07 19.03 5.47
C GLN A 55 13.67 18.25 6.63
N SER A 56 12.92 17.92 7.68
CA SER A 56 13.42 17.07 8.78
C SER A 56 13.65 15.62 8.35
N LEU A 57 12.83 15.10 7.43
CA LEU A 57 12.96 13.75 6.86
C LEU A 57 14.10 13.64 5.82
N PHE A 58 14.52 14.75 5.19
CA PHE A 58 15.42 14.76 4.03
C PHE A 58 16.79 15.42 4.21
N THR A 59 17.27 15.60 5.44
CA THR A 59 18.66 16.02 5.66
C THR A 59 19.72 14.98 5.23
N GLY A 60 19.32 13.83 4.65
CA GLY A 60 20.21 12.76 4.21
C GLY A 60 20.39 12.51 2.69
N LYS A 61 19.35 12.51 1.83
CA LYS A 61 19.47 12.14 0.39
C LYS A 61 18.34 12.72 -0.49
N VAL A 62 18.52 13.94 -0.98
CA VAL A 62 17.52 14.73 -1.76
C VAL A 62 17.27 14.20 -3.19
N ARG A 63 18.03 13.22 -3.70
CA ARG A 63 17.99 12.83 -5.12
C ARG A 63 16.96 11.74 -5.51
N VAL A 64 16.26 11.12 -4.56
CA VAL A 64 15.36 9.98 -4.84
C VAL A 64 13.92 10.40 -5.15
N ILE A 65 13.50 11.59 -4.73
CA ILE A 65 12.09 12.00 -4.76
C ILE A 65 11.74 12.79 -6.01
N GLU A 66 12.66 13.64 -6.47
CA GLU A 66 12.51 14.33 -7.74
C GLU A 66 12.36 13.33 -8.89
N SER A 67 13.14 12.24 -8.87
CA SER A 67 13.04 11.18 -9.86
C SER A 67 11.73 10.40 -9.78
N LEU A 68 11.19 10.15 -8.58
CA LEU A 68 9.91 9.47 -8.40
C LEU A 68 8.73 10.32 -8.90
N LEU A 69 8.71 11.61 -8.57
CA LEU A 69 7.69 12.56 -9.04
C LEU A 69 7.74 12.75 -10.57
N ASP A 70 8.95 12.78 -11.14
CA ASP A 70 9.12 12.85 -12.59
C ASP A 70 8.67 11.57 -13.30
N LEU A 71 8.92 10.39 -12.71
CA LEU A 71 8.45 9.12 -13.26
C LEU A 71 6.91 9.03 -13.25
N LEU A 72 6.25 9.53 -12.20
CA LEU A 72 4.78 9.58 -12.13
C LEU A 72 4.18 10.56 -13.15
N LYS A 73 4.81 11.72 -13.35
CA LYS A 73 4.40 12.69 -14.38
C LYS A 73 4.64 12.19 -15.81
N LYS A 74 5.68 11.38 -16.03
CA LYS A 74 5.98 10.78 -17.34
C LYS A 74 5.09 9.57 -17.64
N ALA A 75 4.80 8.73 -16.63
CA ALA A 75 3.90 7.59 -16.75
C ALA A 75 2.46 8.01 -17.09
N SER A 76 1.95 9.07 -16.47
CA SER A 76 0.61 9.62 -16.74
C SER A 76 0.46 10.22 -18.14
N ARG A 77 1.57 10.60 -18.80
CA ARG A 77 1.56 11.17 -20.15
C ARG A 77 1.76 10.14 -21.26
N THR A 78 2.30 8.96 -20.94
CA THR A 78 2.75 7.99 -21.95
C THR A 78 1.82 6.77 -22.06
N LEU A 79 1.07 6.44 -21.01
CA LEU A 79 0.07 5.38 -21.06
C LEU A 79 -1.33 5.99 -21.02
N GLY A 80 -2.06 5.91 -22.13
CA GLY A 80 -3.47 6.32 -22.27
C GLY A 80 -4.43 5.48 -21.41
N TRP A 81 -4.32 5.59 -20.08
CA TRP A 81 -5.15 4.89 -19.10
C TRP A 81 -6.51 5.55 -18.85
N TRP A 82 -7.07 6.21 -19.86
CA TRP A 82 -8.42 6.75 -19.79
C TRP A 82 -9.20 6.36 -21.05
N THR A 83 -9.74 5.16 -21.04
CA THR A 83 -10.91 4.82 -21.86
C THR A 83 -12.05 4.52 -20.91
N PRO A 84 -13.13 5.34 -20.87
CA PRO A 84 -14.26 5.08 -20.00
C PRO A 84 -15.07 3.93 -20.61
N ALA A 85 -15.16 2.80 -19.90
CA ALA A 85 -16.11 1.75 -20.20
C ALA A 85 -17.12 1.66 -19.05
N ASN A 86 -18.39 1.72 -19.43
CA ASN A 86 -19.58 1.69 -18.58
C ASN A 86 -19.64 0.47 -17.66
N SER A 87 -19.54 0.69 -16.35
CA SER A 87 -20.37 0.03 -15.35
C SER A 87 -20.26 0.82 -14.04
N ALA A 88 -21.34 0.84 -13.26
CA ALA A 88 -21.45 1.55 -11.98
C ALA A 88 -20.62 0.90 -10.85
N GLN A 89 -19.33 0.65 -11.10
CA GLN A 89 -18.43 -0.15 -10.28
C GLN A 89 -17.13 0.61 -10.01
N SER A 90 -16.54 0.38 -8.83
CA SER A 90 -15.24 0.84 -8.36
C SER A 90 -14.30 1.29 -9.49
N GLY A 91 -13.85 2.54 -9.48
CA GLY A 91 -13.17 3.16 -10.62
C GLY A 91 -12.03 2.32 -11.23
N PRO A 92 -11.66 2.52 -12.52
CA PRO A 92 -10.79 1.62 -13.29
C PRO A 92 -9.46 1.23 -12.62
N TYR A 93 -8.95 2.07 -11.71
CA TYR A 93 -7.76 1.79 -10.91
C TYR A 93 -7.99 0.73 -9.81
N LEU A 94 -9.12 0.76 -9.09
CA LEU A 94 -9.38 -0.22 -8.02
C LEU A 94 -9.58 -1.63 -8.57
N GLU A 95 -10.19 -1.75 -9.75
CA GLU A 95 -10.28 -3.03 -10.43
C GLU A 95 -8.88 -3.53 -10.81
N ARG A 96 -8.00 -2.67 -11.33
CA ARG A 96 -6.59 -3.04 -11.59
C ARG A 96 -5.85 -3.44 -10.32
N MET A 97 -6.07 -2.73 -9.20
CA MET A 97 -5.49 -3.08 -7.91
C MET A 97 -5.99 -4.45 -7.42
N LEU A 98 -7.29 -4.72 -7.54
CA LEU A 98 -7.89 -6.01 -7.22
C LEU A 98 -7.25 -7.13 -8.04
N GLN A 99 -7.17 -6.97 -9.37
CA GLN A 99 -6.55 -7.95 -10.25
C GLN A 99 -5.07 -8.15 -9.93
N ALA A 100 -4.34 -7.06 -9.65
CA ALA A 100 -2.93 -7.14 -9.29
C ALA A 100 -2.71 -7.91 -7.99
N LEU A 101 -3.50 -7.63 -6.95
CA LEU A 101 -3.44 -8.35 -5.67
C LEU A 101 -3.89 -9.81 -5.79
N LYS A 102 -4.82 -10.12 -6.70
CA LYS A 102 -5.20 -11.51 -7.01
C LYS A 102 -4.06 -12.29 -7.64
N ASN A 103 -3.37 -11.66 -8.59
CA ASN A 103 -2.31 -12.27 -9.40
C ASN A 103 -0.94 -12.27 -8.71
N PHE A 104 -0.77 -11.51 -7.63
CA PHE A 104 0.46 -11.55 -6.85
C PHE A 104 0.56 -12.88 -6.10
N GLU A 105 1.60 -13.66 -6.39
CA GLU A 105 1.84 -14.98 -5.79
C GLU A 105 2.60 -14.90 -4.46
N GLY A 106 3.24 -13.76 -4.19
CA GLY A 106 3.97 -13.52 -2.96
C GLY A 106 3.11 -13.22 -1.74
N LYS A 107 3.78 -13.01 -0.60
CA LYS A 107 3.15 -12.71 0.69
C LYS A 107 2.85 -11.22 0.81
N VAL A 108 1.69 -10.85 1.34
CA VAL A 108 1.32 -9.45 1.56
C VAL A 108 1.08 -9.18 3.03
N LEU A 109 1.80 -8.21 3.57
CA LEU A 109 1.48 -7.55 4.83
C LEU A 109 0.84 -6.21 4.52
N CYS A 110 -0.40 -6.01 4.96
CA CYS A 110 -1.03 -4.70 4.95
C CYS A 110 -1.11 -4.17 6.38
N VAL A 111 -0.53 -3.00 6.60
CA VAL A 111 -0.59 -2.29 7.86
C VAL A 111 -1.48 -1.07 7.69
N THR A 112 -2.39 -0.86 8.63
CA THR A 112 -3.32 0.27 8.65
C THR A 112 -3.19 1.05 9.93
N SER A 113 -3.35 2.37 9.85
CA SER A 113 -3.43 3.28 10.99
C SER A 113 -4.89 3.54 11.37
N GLN A 114 -5.24 3.51 12.66
CA GLN A 114 -6.62 3.73 13.09
C GLN A 114 -7.09 5.19 12.89
N ASN A 115 -6.20 6.16 13.04
CA ASN A 115 -6.51 7.59 12.85
C ASN A 115 -6.24 8.05 11.41
N ASP A 116 -6.53 7.19 10.43
CA ASP A 116 -6.36 7.48 9.01
C ASP A 116 -7.62 7.09 8.21
N ILE A 117 -8.20 8.09 7.54
CA ILE A 117 -9.38 7.92 6.69
C ILE A 117 -9.06 6.99 5.51
N THR A 118 -7.85 7.07 4.96
CA THR A 118 -7.37 6.22 3.86
C THR A 118 -7.40 4.75 4.25
N ALA A 119 -6.86 4.45 5.44
CA ALA A 119 -6.87 3.12 6.02
C ALA A 119 -8.30 2.59 6.25
N VAL A 120 -9.21 3.43 6.75
CA VAL A 120 -10.62 3.07 6.93
C VAL A 120 -11.28 2.75 5.57
N GLU A 121 -11.06 3.58 4.55
CA GLU A 121 -11.58 3.34 3.21
C GLU A 121 -11.07 2.02 2.61
N PHE A 122 -9.77 1.73 2.74
CA PHE A 122 -9.21 0.47 2.27
C PHE A 122 -9.76 -0.74 3.03
N LYS A 123 -9.91 -0.66 4.36
CA LYS A 123 -10.54 -1.73 5.16
C LYS A 123 -11.99 -1.98 4.72
N ASN A 124 -12.75 -0.91 4.46
CA ASN A 124 -14.11 -1.02 3.92
C ASN A 124 -14.12 -1.66 2.52
N LEU A 125 -13.15 -1.31 1.66
CA LEU A 125 -12.99 -1.92 0.35
C LEU A 125 -12.66 -3.41 0.46
N LEU A 126 -11.78 -3.83 1.37
CA LEU A 126 -11.48 -5.25 1.63
C LEU A 126 -12.70 -6.04 2.11
N ALA A 127 -13.58 -5.41 2.88
CA ALA A 127 -14.84 -6.01 3.33
C ALA A 127 -15.92 -6.03 2.23
N SER A 128 -15.79 -5.18 1.21
CA SER A 128 -16.69 -5.12 0.07
C SER A 128 -16.60 -6.40 -0.77
N GLY A 129 -17.67 -6.78 -1.47
CA GLY A 129 -17.65 -7.81 -2.52
C GLY A 129 -17.08 -9.20 -2.17
N ALA A 130 -17.30 -10.20 -3.02
CA ALA A 130 -16.70 -11.52 -2.78
C ALA A 130 -15.18 -11.54 -3.04
N GLU A 131 -14.74 -10.84 -4.09
CA GLU A 131 -13.36 -10.88 -4.57
C GLU A 131 -12.39 -10.13 -3.66
N TRP A 132 -12.75 -8.93 -3.20
CA TRP A 132 -11.95 -8.17 -2.24
C TRP A 132 -11.79 -8.89 -0.90
N ARG A 133 -12.86 -9.54 -0.40
CA ARG A 133 -12.76 -10.38 0.80
C ARG A 133 -11.79 -11.57 0.61
N LYS A 134 -11.74 -12.18 -0.58
CA LYS A 134 -10.78 -13.26 -0.87
C LYS A 134 -9.34 -12.74 -0.82
N VAL A 135 -9.09 -11.58 -1.43
CA VAL A 135 -7.79 -10.90 -1.38
C VAL A 135 -7.41 -10.54 0.05
N GLY A 136 -8.33 -9.96 0.82
CA GLY A 136 -8.15 -9.65 2.24
C GLY A 136 -7.78 -10.85 3.10
N LYS A 137 -8.32 -12.04 2.80
CA LYS A 137 -7.97 -13.28 3.51
C LYS A 137 -6.57 -13.82 3.19
N ARG A 138 -6.00 -13.46 2.03
CA ARG A 138 -4.65 -13.87 1.60
C ARG A 138 -3.54 -12.98 2.18
N MET A 139 -3.89 -11.82 2.73
CA MET A 139 -2.95 -10.89 3.33
C MET A 139 -2.96 -10.97 4.86
N LYS A 140 -1.81 -10.70 5.48
CA LYS A 140 -1.76 -10.39 6.91
C LYS A 140 -2.19 -8.95 7.09
N LEU A 141 -3.23 -8.71 7.89
CA LEU A 141 -3.69 -7.38 8.28
C LEU A 141 -3.19 -7.05 9.69
N ILE A 142 -2.61 -5.87 9.88
CA ILE A 142 -2.26 -5.31 11.19
C ILE A 142 -2.85 -3.89 11.27
N ASP A 143 -3.57 -3.59 12.34
CA ASP A 143 -4.12 -2.26 12.60
C ASP A 143 -3.38 -1.64 13.78
N LEU A 144 -2.68 -0.54 13.55
CA LEU A 144 -1.95 0.20 14.57
C LEU A 144 -2.92 1.16 15.27
N ALA A 145 -3.14 0.91 16.55
CA ALA A 145 -4.01 1.72 17.38
C ALA A 145 -3.37 3.08 17.65
N GLY A 146 -4.15 4.17 17.56
CA GLY A 146 -3.65 5.53 17.81
C GLY A 146 -2.82 6.14 16.67
N ALA A 147 -2.21 5.32 15.82
CA ALA A 147 -1.35 5.78 14.75
C ALA A 147 -2.02 6.71 13.74
N ASP A 148 -1.29 7.72 13.28
CA ASP A 148 -1.65 8.57 12.16
C ASP A 148 -1.17 8.00 10.81
N HIS A 149 -1.52 8.68 9.71
CA HIS A 149 -1.24 8.21 8.35
C HIS A 149 0.26 8.01 8.06
N THR A 150 1.13 8.82 8.67
CA THR A 150 2.58 8.86 8.39
C THR A 150 3.42 8.23 9.48
N LEU A 151 2.81 7.72 10.56
CA LEU A 151 3.51 7.23 11.76
C LEU A 151 4.41 8.32 12.36
N SER A 152 3.82 9.51 12.56
CA SER A 152 4.58 10.68 13.02
C SER A 152 5.09 10.55 14.47
N ASP A 153 4.51 9.64 15.24
CA ASP A 153 4.93 9.32 16.60
C ASP A 153 6.01 8.21 16.59
N GLU A 154 7.01 8.34 17.45
CA GLU A 154 8.14 7.39 17.52
C GLU A 154 7.69 5.99 17.99
N GLU A 155 6.70 5.92 18.88
CA GLU A 155 6.14 4.64 19.34
C GLU A 155 5.38 3.95 18.20
N ASP A 156 4.58 4.68 17.43
CA ASP A 156 3.86 4.16 16.26
C ASP A 156 4.82 3.64 15.19
N LEU A 157 5.90 4.39 14.90
CA LEU A 157 6.93 3.97 13.97
C LEU A 157 7.66 2.73 14.48
N SER A 158 7.97 2.67 15.77
CA SER A 158 8.63 1.52 16.39
C SER A 158 7.77 0.25 16.36
N LEU A 159 6.46 0.40 16.59
CA LEU A 159 5.48 -0.68 16.45
C LEU A 159 5.40 -1.18 15.01
N PHE A 160 5.36 -0.27 14.03
CA PHE A 160 5.40 -0.63 12.61
C PHE A 160 6.68 -1.38 12.24
N ILE A 161 7.85 -0.88 12.66
CA ILE A 161 9.15 -1.53 12.40
C ILE A 161 9.14 -2.94 13.00
N THR A 162 8.76 -3.09 14.27
CA THR A 162 8.71 -4.40 14.95
C THR A 162 7.78 -5.37 14.22
N ALA A 163 6.55 -4.94 13.93
CA ALA A 163 5.56 -5.76 13.25
C ALA A 163 6.02 -6.22 11.85
N THR A 164 6.71 -5.35 11.12
CA THR A 164 7.23 -5.67 9.78
C THR A 164 8.45 -6.59 9.83
N THR A 165 9.38 -6.38 10.76
CA THR A 165 10.56 -7.24 10.92
C THR A 165 10.19 -8.64 11.41
N ASP A 166 9.23 -8.74 12.32
CA ASP A 166 8.74 -10.02 12.83
C ASP A 166 8.06 -10.82 11.72
N TRP A 167 7.22 -10.15 10.93
CA TRP A 167 6.54 -10.78 9.80
C TRP A 167 7.52 -11.25 8.72
N LEU A 168 8.53 -10.44 8.40
CA LEU A 168 9.58 -10.83 7.44
C LEU A 168 10.37 -12.04 7.94
N SER A 169 10.74 -12.05 9.23
CA SER A 169 11.49 -13.15 9.84
C SER A 169 10.69 -14.45 9.83
N ALA A 170 9.42 -14.41 10.23
CA ALA A 170 8.51 -15.56 10.16
C ALA A 170 8.30 -16.06 8.73
N SER A 171 8.25 -15.13 7.76
CA SER A 171 8.06 -15.47 6.35
C SER A 171 9.26 -16.20 5.74
N ARG A 172 10.50 -15.93 6.19
CA ARG A 172 11.71 -16.63 5.72
C ARG A 172 11.83 -18.04 6.28
N SER A 173 11.48 -18.24 7.55
CA SER A 173 11.55 -19.56 8.20
C SER A 173 10.64 -20.61 7.54
N SER A 174 9.52 -20.17 6.93
CA SER A 174 8.62 -21.07 6.19
C SER A 174 9.16 -21.59 4.85
N GLU A 175 10.25 -21.01 4.34
CA GLU A 175 10.89 -21.42 3.08
C GLU A 175 12.10 -22.36 3.28
N THR A 176 12.49 -22.63 4.54
CA THR A 176 13.73 -23.36 4.86
C THR A 176 13.45 -24.71 5.55
N TYR A 177 12.79 -25.66 4.87
CA TYR A 177 12.83 -27.08 5.24
C TYR A 177 12.47 -27.99 4.05
N GLN A 178 13.50 -28.51 3.37
CA GLN A 178 13.44 -29.79 2.67
C GLN A 178 14.58 -30.64 3.22
N PRO A 179 14.32 -31.68 4.02
CA PRO A 179 15.35 -32.67 4.32
C PRO A 179 15.58 -33.47 3.04
N GLU A 180 16.79 -33.38 2.49
CA GLU A 180 17.25 -34.31 1.47
C GLU A 180 17.13 -35.72 2.06
N SER A 181 16.28 -36.54 1.46
CA SER A 181 16.23 -37.97 1.72
C SER A 181 17.53 -38.58 1.23
N GLU A 182 18.47 -38.83 2.12
CA GLU A 182 19.60 -39.73 1.85
C GLU A 182 19.05 -41.12 1.57
N SER A 183 18.99 -41.47 0.29
CA SER A 183 18.76 -42.82 -0.19
C SER A 183 20.10 -43.57 -0.24
N SER A 184 20.20 -44.56 0.65
CA SER A 184 20.93 -45.84 0.53
C SER A 184 22.44 -45.86 0.27
#